data_AF-A0A117MQT3-F1
#
_entry.id   AF-A0A117MQT3-F1
#
_cell.length_a   1.000
_cell.length_b   1.000
_cell.length_c   1.000
_cell.angle_alpha   90.00
_cell.angle_beta   90.00
_cell.angle_gamma   90.00
#
_symmetry.space_group_name_H-M   'P 1'
#
loop_
_entity.id
_entity.type
_entity.pdbx_description
1 polymer ?
#
loop_
_entity_poly.entity_id
_entity_poly.type
_entity_poly.pdbx_seq_one_letter_code
_entity_poly.pdbx_strand_id
1 'polypeptide(L)'
;MKVFGILAFLLTICPMNPLHADAKQTTSASSAEGLLASTEQMIEHLILQIDRQKDSHPEINQSAESNRPFLSSIPNIKPIDGRITSDYGMRLHPIYKVIKFHSGTDFSAPEGTRVHSTGDGIVTYSGYDRGYGQQVTISHGYGFRTLYAHLSKSLVRQGQRVSRGEIIALSGNTGMSTGPHLHYEVQKDNIKVNPAAYFFDDSNPDKFITIQKPSSEENGSNS
;
A
#
# COMPACT_ATOMS: atom_id res chain seq x y z
N MET A 1 54.12 5.77 -56.52
CA MET A 1 54.63 5.12 -57.74
C MET A 1 53.73 3.94 -58.08
N LYS A 2 53.24 3.89 -59.34
CA LYS A 2 52.56 2.79 -60.08
C LYS A 2 51.17 2.35 -59.56
N VAL A 3 50.03 2.55 -60.23
CA VAL A 3 49.52 2.30 -61.62
C VAL A 3 48.69 1.00 -61.71
N PHE A 4 47.39 1.20 -61.98
CA PHE A 4 46.40 0.45 -62.78
C PHE A 4 46.13 -1.06 -62.59
N GLY A 5 44.82 -1.39 -62.64
CA GLY A 5 44.31 -2.74 -62.91
C GLY A 5 42.77 -2.77 -62.99
N ILE A 6 42.22 -2.33 -64.12
CA ILE A 6 40.82 -2.51 -64.53
C ILE A 6 40.65 -3.95 -65.03
N LEU A 7 39.59 -4.66 -64.63
CA LEU A 7 39.09 -5.80 -65.39
C LEU A 7 37.55 -5.81 -65.36
N ALA A 8 36.98 -5.69 -66.57
CA ALA A 8 35.57 -5.72 -66.88
C ALA A 8 35.16 -7.11 -67.43
N PHE A 9 33.85 -7.27 -67.67
CA PHE A 9 33.16 -8.35 -68.41
C PHE A 9 32.92 -9.66 -67.61
N LEU A 10 31.73 -10.26 -67.57
CA LEU A 10 30.70 -10.41 -68.62
C LEU A 10 29.28 -10.34 -68.04
N LEU A 11 28.43 -9.53 -68.68
CA LEU A 11 26.97 -9.66 -68.65
C LEU A 11 26.57 -10.94 -69.39
N THR A 12 25.83 -11.82 -68.73
CA THR A 12 25.09 -12.89 -69.42
C THR A 12 23.65 -12.44 -69.60
N ILE A 13 23.32 -12.10 -70.85
CA ILE A 13 21.97 -11.84 -71.33
C ILE A 13 21.29 -13.20 -71.45
N CYS A 14 20.24 -13.46 -70.66
CA CYS A 14 19.29 -14.53 -70.93
C CYS A 14 17.98 -13.92 -71.46
N PRO A 15 17.38 -14.52 -72.50
CA PRO A 15 16.29 -13.93 -73.25
C PRO A 15 14.98 -13.93 -72.46
N MET A 16 14.20 -12.87 -72.67
CA MET A 16 12.82 -12.76 -72.25
C MET A 16 11.98 -13.85 -72.93
N ASN A 17 11.26 -14.65 -72.14
CA ASN A 17 10.10 -15.40 -72.60
C ASN A 17 8.82 -14.72 -72.05
N PRO A 18 7.71 -14.77 -72.80
CA PRO A 18 6.61 -13.82 -72.63
C PRO A 18 5.76 -14.14 -71.40
N LEU A 19 5.18 -13.07 -70.85
CA LEU A 19 4.06 -13.10 -69.91
C LEU A 19 3.03 -14.16 -70.33
N HIS A 20 2.86 -15.18 -69.49
CA HIS A 20 1.54 -15.73 -69.24
C HIS A 20 1.10 -15.21 -67.88
N ALA A 21 0.19 -14.25 -67.94
CA ALA A 21 -0.61 -13.88 -66.79
C ALA A 21 -1.43 -15.11 -66.39
N ASP A 22 -1.11 -15.70 -65.25
CA ASP A 22 -2.09 -16.47 -64.50
C ASP A 22 -2.13 -15.91 -63.08
N ALA A 23 -3.11 -15.04 -62.89
CA ALA A 23 -3.46 -14.48 -61.60
C ALA A 23 -4.02 -15.62 -60.73
N LYS A 24 -3.16 -16.25 -59.92
CA LYS A 24 -3.62 -17.08 -58.79
C LYS A 24 -3.40 -16.34 -57.48
N GLN A 25 -4.23 -15.32 -57.34
CA GLN A 25 -5.02 -14.99 -56.16
C GLN A 25 -4.53 -15.56 -54.82
N THR A 26 -3.90 -14.67 -54.08
CA THR A 26 -3.91 -14.56 -52.62
C THR A 26 -5.16 -15.16 -51.97
N THR A 27 -5.03 -16.31 -51.31
CA THR A 27 -6.00 -16.89 -50.36
C THR A 27 -5.17 -17.79 -49.41
N SER A 28 -5.22 -17.77 -48.08
CA SER A 28 -6.16 -17.21 -47.12
C SER A 28 -5.46 -17.00 -45.77
N ALA A 29 -5.48 -15.78 -45.25
CA ALA A 29 -5.23 -15.49 -43.84
C ALA A 29 -6.51 -15.77 -43.02
N SER A 30 -7.10 -16.97 -43.19
CA SER A 30 -8.35 -17.36 -42.53
C SER A 30 -8.45 -18.87 -42.27
N SER A 31 -7.35 -19.54 -41.94
CA SER A 31 -7.42 -20.87 -41.32
C SER A 31 -7.32 -20.71 -39.81
N ALA A 32 -8.12 -21.48 -39.06
CA ALA A 32 -8.03 -21.55 -37.60
C ALA A 32 -6.59 -21.84 -37.12
N GLU A 33 -5.81 -22.55 -37.93
CA GLU A 33 -4.39 -22.84 -37.69
C GLU A 33 -3.51 -21.58 -37.77
N GLY A 34 -3.80 -20.66 -38.69
CA GLY A 34 -3.06 -19.39 -38.79
C GLY A 34 -3.34 -18.45 -37.63
N LEU A 35 -4.58 -18.48 -37.11
CA LEU A 35 -4.95 -17.74 -35.89
C LEU A 35 -4.29 -18.36 -34.65
N LEU A 36 -4.29 -19.69 -34.53
CA LEU A 36 -3.62 -20.40 -33.44
C LEU A 36 -2.11 -20.10 -33.41
N ALA A 37 -1.45 -20.21 -34.56
CA ALA A 37 -0.02 -19.90 -34.69
C ALA A 37 0.29 -18.43 -34.33
N SER A 38 -0.55 -17.48 -34.74
CA SER A 38 -0.34 -16.07 -34.36
C SER A 38 -0.62 -15.82 -32.89
N THR A 39 -1.60 -16.52 -32.29
CA THR A 39 -1.88 -16.41 -30.85
C THR A 39 -0.76 -17.02 -30.01
N GLU A 40 -0.16 -18.13 -30.43
CA GLU A 40 1.00 -18.72 -29.74
C GLU A 40 2.20 -17.77 -29.77
N GLN A 41 2.50 -17.20 -30.93
CA GLN A 41 3.56 -16.18 -31.05
C GLN A 41 3.28 -14.94 -30.20
N MET A 42 2.01 -14.53 -30.12
CA MET A 42 1.60 -13.41 -29.26
C MET A 42 1.75 -13.74 -27.78
N ILE A 43 1.40 -14.95 -27.35
CA ILE A 43 1.56 -15.42 -25.96
C ILE A 43 3.04 -15.48 -25.59
N GLU A 44 3.89 -16.05 -26.44
CA GLU A 44 5.34 -16.09 -26.20
C GLU A 44 5.93 -14.68 -26.10
N HIS A 45 5.52 -13.78 -27.00
CA HIS A 45 5.96 -12.38 -26.94
C HIS A 45 5.50 -11.69 -25.65
N LEU A 46 4.27 -11.93 -25.19
CA LEU A 46 3.75 -11.38 -23.94
C LEU A 46 4.47 -11.94 -22.72
N ILE A 47 4.77 -13.24 -22.70
CA ILE A 47 5.55 -13.86 -21.62
C ILE A 47 6.93 -13.20 -21.52
N LEU A 48 7.62 -13.02 -22.65
CA LEU A 48 8.91 -12.35 -22.69
C LEU A 48 8.84 -10.87 -22.25
N GLN A 49 7.73 -10.18 -22.56
CA GLN A 49 7.51 -8.82 -22.08
C GLN A 49 7.29 -8.78 -20.56
N ILE A 50 6.51 -9.73 -20.01
CA ILE A 50 6.27 -9.85 -18.56
C ILE A 50 7.58 -10.13 -17.83
N ASP A 51 8.37 -11.10 -18.30
CA ASP A 51 9.66 -11.44 -17.68
C ASP A 51 10.64 -10.27 -17.75
N ARG A 52 10.72 -9.58 -18.90
CA ARG A 52 11.56 -8.39 -19.03
C ARG A 52 11.11 -7.28 -18.08
N GLN A 53 9.81 -7.05 -17.94
CA GLN A 53 9.29 -6.04 -17.00
C GLN A 53 9.56 -6.41 -15.54
N LYS A 54 9.49 -7.69 -15.20
CA LYS A 54 9.82 -8.21 -13.87
C LYS A 54 11.29 -8.02 -13.54
N ASP A 55 12.18 -8.28 -14.51
CA ASP A 55 13.63 -8.16 -14.36
C ASP A 55 14.14 -6.73 -14.53
N SER A 56 13.40 -5.83 -15.19
CA SER A 56 13.80 -4.44 -15.43
C SER A 56 13.56 -3.51 -14.24
N HIS A 57 12.88 -3.99 -13.20
CA HIS A 57 12.66 -3.23 -11.97
C HIS A 57 13.28 -3.88 -10.72
N PRO A 58 14.56 -4.32 -10.77
CA PRO A 58 15.23 -4.89 -9.61
C PRO A 58 15.41 -3.83 -8.52
N GLU A 59 15.54 -2.55 -8.90
CA GLU A 59 15.57 -1.41 -7.98
C GLU A 59 14.26 -1.23 -7.23
N ILE A 60 13.10 -1.47 -7.86
CA ILE A 60 11.79 -1.39 -7.18
C ILE A 60 11.66 -2.52 -6.17
N ASN A 61 12.07 -3.74 -6.53
CA ASN A 61 12.03 -4.87 -5.61
C ASN A 61 13.03 -4.71 -4.46
N GLN A 62 14.27 -4.29 -4.76
CA GLN A 62 15.31 -4.07 -3.76
C GLN A 62 14.97 -2.90 -2.83
N SER A 63 14.41 -1.81 -3.37
CA SER A 63 13.92 -0.69 -2.56
C SER A 63 12.68 -1.07 -1.75
N ALA A 64 11.79 -1.91 -2.29
CA ALA A 64 10.69 -2.48 -1.53
C ALA A 64 11.23 -3.29 -0.35
N GLU A 65 12.12 -4.26 -0.58
CA GLU A 65 12.76 -5.07 0.46
C GLU A 65 13.47 -4.24 1.53
N SER A 66 14.26 -3.23 1.13
CA SER A 66 14.93 -2.34 2.08
C SER A 66 13.96 -1.51 2.90
N ASN A 67 12.80 -1.17 2.31
CA ASN A 67 11.75 -0.40 2.96
C ASN A 67 10.73 -1.29 3.70
N ARG A 68 10.76 -2.62 3.57
CA ARG A 68 9.79 -3.52 4.23
C ARG A 68 9.69 -3.31 5.74
N PRO A 69 10.79 -3.16 6.50
CA PRO A 69 10.69 -2.90 7.93
C PRO A 69 9.96 -1.59 8.24
N PHE A 70 10.19 -0.56 7.42
CA PHE A 70 9.48 0.72 7.54
C PHE A 70 8.00 0.55 7.19
N LEU A 71 7.67 -0.03 6.03
CA LEU A 71 6.28 -0.21 5.59
C LEU A 71 5.44 -1.03 6.57
N SER A 72 6.05 -2.05 7.19
CA SER A 72 5.37 -2.90 8.16
C SER A 72 5.14 -2.19 9.50
N SER A 73 5.94 -1.16 9.82
CA SER A 73 5.78 -0.33 11.02
C SER A 73 4.65 0.71 10.94
N ILE A 74 4.16 1.02 9.73
CA ILE A 74 3.13 2.04 9.55
C ILE A 74 1.80 1.48 10.08
N PRO A 75 1.09 2.21 10.97
CA PRO A 75 -0.14 1.74 11.61
C PRO A 75 -1.35 1.87 10.67
N ASN A 76 -1.38 1.03 9.63
CA ASN A 76 -2.05 1.32 8.37
C ASN A 76 -3.34 0.49 8.14
N ILE A 77 -3.84 -0.18 9.18
CA ILE A 77 -5.11 -0.90 9.16
C ILE A 77 -6.04 -0.39 10.27
N LYS A 78 -7.31 -0.71 10.14
CA LYS A 78 -8.28 -0.44 11.21
C LYS A 78 -8.05 -1.39 12.39
N PRO A 79 -8.00 -0.90 13.64
CA PRO A 79 -7.68 -1.73 14.80
C PRO A 79 -8.83 -2.65 15.23
N ILE A 80 -10.06 -2.38 14.81
CA ILE A 80 -11.27 -3.11 15.22
C ILE A 80 -12.35 -3.01 14.15
N ASP A 81 -13.18 -4.04 14.03
CA ASP A 81 -14.40 -3.98 13.24
C ASP A 81 -15.52 -3.25 14.02
N GLY A 82 -15.45 -1.92 14.02
CA GLY A 82 -16.43 -1.04 14.68
C GLY A 82 -16.63 0.27 13.93
N ARG A 83 -17.74 0.97 14.13
CA ARG A 83 -17.97 2.27 13.49
C ARG A 83 -17.22 3.36 14.24
N ILE A 84 -16.58 4.30 13.52
CA ILE A 84 -16.04 5.51 14.15
C ILE A 84 -17.20 6.31 14.74
N THR A 85 -17.14 6.57 16.04
CA THR A 85 -18.15 7.34 16.78
C THR A 85 -17.65 8.67 17.29
N SER A 86 -16.33 8.84 17.40
CA SER A 86 -15.74 10.12 17.73
C SER A 86 -14.38 10.29 17.06
N ASP A 87 -14.23 11.43 16.38
CA ASP A 87 -13.00 11.79 15.70
C ASP A 87 -11.96 12.41 16.63
N TYR A 88 -10.74 12.48 16.11
CA TYR A 88 -9.62 13.22 16.71
C TYR A 88 -9.86 14.73 16.63
N GLY A 89 -9.52 15.46 17.69
CA GLY A 89 -9.59 16.93 17.72
C GLY A 89 -10.45 17.53 18.83
N MET A 90 -10.74 18.83 18.72
CA MET A 90 -11.52 19.55 19.73
C MET A 90 -12.98 19.16 19.67
N ARG A 91 -13.54 18.70 20.79
CA ARG A 91 -14.96 18.33 20.89
C ARG A 91 -15.52 18.58 22.28
N LEU A 92 -16.84 18.59 22.41
CA LEU A 92 -17.51 18.59 23.70
C LEU A 92 -17.25 17.25 24.42
N HIS A 93 -16.62 17.31 25.59
CA HIS A 93 -16.34 16.14 26.40
C HIS A 93 -17.65 15.55 26.95
N PRO A 94 -17.92 14.24 26.76
CA PRO A 94 -19.23 13.66 27.04
C PRO A 94 -19.58 13.67 28.52
N ILE A 95 -18.58 13.54 29.40
CA ILE A 95 -18.74 13.52 30.86
C ILE A 95 -18.71 14.94 31.44
N TYR A 96 -17.58 15.65 31.31
CA TYR A 96 -17.39 16.98 31.87
C TYR A 96 -18.16 18.12 31.19
N LYS A 97 -18.76 17.89 30.01
CA LYS A 97 -19.50 18.90 29.24
C LYS A 97 -18.71 20.18 28.94
N VAL A 98 -17.39 20.06 28.81
CA VAL A 98 -16.48 21.15 28.39
C VAL A 98 -15.84 20.83 27.04
N ILE A 99 -15.45 21.85 26.27
CA ILE A 99 -14.66 21.62 25.06
C ILE A 99 -13.27 21.10 25.50
N LYS A 100 -12.92 19.89 25.06
CA LYS A 100 -11.66 19.24 25.36
C LYS A 100 -11.12 18.57 24.11
N PHE A 101 -9.79 18.56 24.01
CA PHE A 101 -9.10 17.87 22.94
C PHE A 101 -9.21 16.36 23.11
N HIS A 102 -9.63 15.67 22.04
CA HIS A 102 -9.66 14.23 21.96
C HIS A 102 -8.46 13.73 21.17
N SER A 103 -7.61 12.98 21.85
CA SER A 103 -6.29 12.59 21.36
C SER A 103 -6.26 11.35 20.47
N GLY A 104 -7.42 10.81 20.14
CA GLY A 104 -7.55 9.59 19.34
C GLY A 104 -8.87 9.53 18.58
N THR A 105 -9.20 8.35 18.11
CA THR A 105 -10.46 8.01 17.45
C THR A 105 -11.16 6.93 18.26
N ASP A 106 -12.46 7.12 18.51
CA ASP A 106 -13.27 6.14 19.22
C ASP A 106 -14.05 5.28 18.23
N PHE A 107 -13.96 3.97 18.41
CA PHE A 107 -14.70 2.97 17.63
C PHE A 107 -15.74 2.29 18.52
N SER A 108 -17.02 2.46 18.20
CA SER A 108 -18.06 1.71 18.89
C SER A 108 -18.02 0.25 18.45
N ALA A 109 -17.93 -0.63 19.45
CA ALA A 109 -17.94 -2.07 19.29
C ALA A 109 -18.44 -2.71 20.60
N PRO A 110 -19.17 -3.84 20.54
CA PRO A 110 -19.52 -4.61 21.73
C PRO A 110 -18.28 -5.00 22.54
N GLU A 111 -18.41 -5.16 23.85
CA GLU A 111 -17.33 -5.70 24.68
C GLU A 111 -16.95 -7.11 24.20
N GLY A 112 -15.66 -7.42 24.25
CA GLY A 112 -15.14 -8.72 23.79
C GLY A 112 -14.81 -8.76 22.29
N THR A 113 -15.02 -7.68 21.54
CA THR A 113 -14.64 -7.62 20.12
C THR A 113 -13.12 -7.61 19.98
N ARG A 114 -12.59 -8.34 19.00
CA ARG A 114 -11.14 -8.48 18.79
C ARG A 114 -10.51 -7.16 18.37
N VAL A 115 -9.40 -6.81 19.02
CA VAL A 115 -8.58 -5.63 18.71
C VAL A 115 -7.26 -6.11 18.13
N HIS A 116 -6.88 -5.53 17.00
CA HIS A 116 -5.72 -5.91 16.20
C HIS A 116 -4.61 -4.86 16.27
N SER A 117 -3.35 -5.29 16.25
CA SER A 117 -2.22 -4.38 16.07
C SER A 117 -2.26 -3.76 14.68
N THR A 118 -2.16 -2.44 14.58
CA THR A 118 -2.24 -1.76 13.28
C THR A 118 -0.93 -1.73 12.51
N GLY A 119 0.18 -2.14 13.13
CA GLY A 119 1.50 -2.27 12.53
C GLY A 119 2.36 -3.30 13.28
N ASP A 120 3.48 -3.70 12.69
CA ASP A 120 4.49 -4.52 13.36
C ASP A 120 5.14 -3.72 14.49
N GLY A 121 5.45 -4.35 15.62
CA GLY A 121 6.07 -3.62 16.72
C GLY A 121 6.35 -4.43 17.97
N ILE A 122 6.68 -3.70 19.03
CA ILE A 122 6.94 -4.23 20.37
C ILE A 122 5.97 -3.57 21.35
N VAL A 123 5.29 -4.38 22.15
CA VAL A 123 4.41 -3.90 23.23
C VAL A 123 5.25 -3.18 24.27
N THR A 124 5.08 -1.88 24.41
CA THR A 124 5.79 -1.06 25.40
C THR A 124 5.06 -0.95 26.72
N TYR A 125 3.74 -1.16 26.73
CA TYR A 125 2.92 -1.17 27.93
C TYR A 125 1.69 -2.08 27.75
N SER A 126 1.32 -2.81 28.80
CA SER A 126 0.05 -3.53 28.89
C SER A 126 -0.38 -3.57 30.35
N GLY A 127 -1.43 -2.84 30.70
CA GLY A 127 -1.82 -2.63 32.08
C GLY A 127 -3.02 -1.71 32.23
N TYR A 128 -3.37 -1.41 33.49
CA TYR A 128 -4.52 -0.58 33.82
C TYR A 128 -4.08 0.85 34.17
N ASP A 129 -4.74 1.83 33.56
CA ASP A 129 -4.68 3.26 33.91
C ASP A 129 -6.07 3.77 34.33
N ARG A 130 -6.13 4.79 35.19
CA ARG A 130 -7.41 5.31 35.69
C ARG A 130 -8.26 5.95 34.58
N GLY A 131 -7.64 6.65 33.64
CA GLY A 131 -8.33 7.31 32.53
C GLY A 131 -8.63 6.33 31.41
N TYR A 132 -7.59 5.68 30.88
CA TYR A 132 -7.70 4.77 29.74
C TYR A 132 -8.30 3.40 30.09
N GLY A 133 -8.38 3.04 31.37
CA GLY A 133 -8.76 1.69 31.78
C GLY A 133 -7.66 0.69 31.44
N GLN A 134 -8.04 -0.55 31.13
CA GLN A 134 -7.09 -1.51 30.59
C GLN A 134 -6.65 -1.04 29.20
N GLN A 135 -5.34 -0.94 29.01
CA GLN A 135 -4.76 -0.47 27.76
C GLN A 135 -3.55 -1.30 27.32
N VAL A 136 -3.24 -1.19 26.03
CA VAL A 136 -2.03 -1.71 25.39
C VAL A 136 -1.39 -0.57 24.61
N THR A 137 -0.06 -0.45 24.67
CA THR A 137 0.71 0.50 23.87
C THR A 137 1.78 -0.26 23.10
N ILE A 138 1.90 0.01 21.80
CA ILE A 138 2.87 -0.64 20.91
C ILE A 138 3.76 0.43 20.28
N SER A 139 5.07 0.20 20.32
CA SER A 139 6.03 0.97 19.53
C SER A 139 6.36 0.20 18.27
N HIS A 140 6.18 0.85 17.11
CA HIS A 140 6.39 0.23 15.80
C HIS A 140 7.80 0.52 15.24
N GLY A 141 8.55 1.41 15.88
CA GLY A 141 9.79 1.97 15.33
C GLY A 141 9.50 3.17 14.44
N TYR A 142 10.56 3.77 13.89
CA TYR A 142 10.47 4.94 12.98
C TYR A 142 9.61 6.09 13.52
N GLY A 143 9.56 6.27 14.85
CA GLY A 143 8.75 7.31 15.50
C GLY A 143 7.27 6.97 15.68
N PHE A 144 6.79 5.82 15.20
CA PHE A 144 5.39 5.41 15.33
C PHE A 144 5.11 4.69 16.66
N ARG A 145 4.00 5.07 17.28
CA ARG A 145 3.45 4.42 18.47
C ARG A 145 1.92 4.43 18.41
N THR A 146 1.29 3.36 18.88
CA THR A 146 -0.17 3.25 18.97
C THR A 146 -0.61 2.90 20.37
N LEU A 147 -1.80 3.39 20.76
CA LEU A 147 -2.43 3.13 22.05
C LEU A 147 -3.85 2.61 21.85
N TYR A 148 -4.20 1.56 22.58
CA TYR A 148 -5.49 0.88 22.54
C TYR A 148 -6.04 0.87 23.96
N ALA A 149 -7.18 1.51 24.20
CA ALA A 149 -7.72 1.76 25.53
C ALA A 149 -9.18 1.31 25.69
N HIS A 150 -9.67 1.38 26.92
CA HIS A 150 -10.98 0.90 27.38
C HIS A 150 -11.18 -0.60 27.15
N LEU A 151 -10.09 -1.37 27.12
CA LEU A 151 -10.13 -2.79 26.82
C LEU A 151 -10.82 -3.57 27.95
N SER A 152 -11.41 -4.73 27.64
CA SER A 152 -11.86 -5.68 28.67
C SER A 152 -10.72 -6.59 29.10
N LYS A 153 -9.83 -6.94 28.16
CA LYS A 153 -8.72 -7.86 28.38
C LYS A 153 -7.57 -7.59 27.42
N SER A 154 -6.34 -7.54 27.96
CA SER A 154 -5.13 -7.64 27.15
C SER A 154 -4.77 -9.11 26.91
N LEU A 155 -4.37 -9.44 25.67
CA LEU A 155 -3.90 -10.78 25.29
C LEU A 155 -2.38 -10.82 25.11
N VAL A 156 -1.71 -9.68 25.29
CA VAL A 156 -0.26 -9.51 25.11
C VAL A 156 0.40 -8.97 26.37
N ARG A 157 1.73 -9.09 26.43
CA ARG A 157 2.54 -8.62 27.57
C ARG A 157 3.60 -7.62 27.12
N GLN A 158 4.03 -6.76 28.04
CA GLN A 158 5.13 -5.83 27.77
C GLN A 158 6.38 -6.60 27.30
N GLY A 159 7.04 -6.07 26.27
CA GLY A 159 8.19 -6.68 25.59
C GLY A 159 7.85 -7.67 24.48
N GLN A 160 6.58 -8.08 24.34
CA GLN A 160 6.16 -8.99 23.27
C GLN A 160 6.25 -8.30 21.90
N ARG A 161 6.80 -9.01 20.91
CA ARG A 161 6.71 -8.63 19.49
C ARG A 161 5.35 -9.02 18.96
N VAL A 162 4.76 -8.12 18.18
CA VAL A 162 3.46 -8.34 17.54
C VAL A 162 3.54 -7.97 16.07
N SER A 163 2.81 -8.69 15.24
CA SER A 163 2.67 -8.39 13.81
C SER A 163 1.40 -7.59 13.53
N ARG A 164 1.42 -6.81 12.45
CA ARG A 164 0.23 -6.13 11.93
C ARG A 164 -0.90 -7.16 11.69
N GLY A 165 -2.09 -6.84 12.18
CA GLY A 165 -3.27 -7.72 12.12
C GLY A 165 -3.33 -8.77 13.22
N GLU A 166 -2.30 -8.93 14.05
CA GLU A 166 -2.33 -9.82 15.21
C GLU A 166 -3.36 -9.36 16.24
N ILE A 167 -4.13 -10.28 16.81
CA ILE A 167 -5.09 -9.98 17.87
C ILE A 167 -4.33 -9.72 19.17
N ILE A 168 -4.39 -8.50 19.68
CA ILE A 168 -3.63 -8.07 20.85
C ILE A 168 -4.49 -7.92 22.12
N ALA A 169 -5.80 -7.73 21.95
CA ALA A 169 -6.71 -7.46 23.05
C ALA A 169 -8.17 -7.69 22.65
N LEU A 170 -9.06 -7.53 23.64
CA LEU A 170 -10.50 -7.48 23.46
C LEU A 170 -11.02 -6.09 23.90
N SER A 171 -11.92 -5.49 23.12
CA SER A 171 -12.60 -4.23 23.45
C SER A 171 -13.41 -4.39 24.75
N GLY A 172 -13.71 -3.27 25.39
CA GLY A 172 -14.44 -3.27 26.64
C GLY A 172 -15.08 -1.93 26.95
N ASN A 173 -15.22 -1.65 28.24
CA ASN A 173 -15.78 -0.42 28.76
C ASN A 173 -15.07 -0.01 30.08
N THR A 174 -13.78 -0.30 30.20
CA THR A 174 -13.02 -0.02 31.43
C THR A 174 -12.51 1.42 31.49
N GLY A 175 -12.16 1.90 32.68
CA GLY A 175 -11.67 3.27 32.87
C GLY A 175 -12.77 4.32 32.70
N MET A 176 -12.39 5.50 32.19
CA MET A 176 -13.32 6.62 32.01
C MET A 176 -14.03 6.54 30.65
N SER A 177 -14.99 5.63 30.54
CA SER A 177 -15.77 5.39 29.33
C SER A 177 -17.28 5.58 29.57
N THR A 178 -18.02 6.03 28.56
CA THR A 178 -19.49 6.19 28.63
C THR A 178 -20.26 4.98 28.10
N GLY A 179 -19.58 4.02 27.48
CA GLY A 179 -20.18 2.80 26.94
C GLY A 179 -19.16 1.99 26.14
N PRO A 180 -19.47 0.74 25.76
CA PRO A 180 -18.54 -0.14 25.07
C PRO A 180 -17.96 0.46 23.78
N HIS A 181 -16.64 0.63 23.75
CA HIS A 181 -15.90 1.14 22.60
C HIS A 181 -14.39 0.84 22.73
N LEU A 182 -13.66 1.05 21.64
CA LEU A 182 -12.20 1.13 21.64
C LEU A 182 -11.80 2.60 21.47
N HIS A 183 -10.97 3.11 22.37
CA HIS A 183 -10.24 4.36 22.14
C HIS A 183 -8.87 4.04 21.52
N TYR A 184 -8.56 4.64 20.38
CA TYR A 184 -7.36 4.37 19.60
C TYR A 184 -6.58 5.65 19.29
N GLU A 185 -5.29 5.68 19.64
CA GLU A 185 -4.40 6.80 19.30
C GLU A 185 -3.27 6.35 18.38
N VAL A 186 -2.85 7.27 17.50
CA VAL A 186 -1.60 7.17 16.74
C VAL A 186 -0.69 8.33 17.15
N GLN A 187 0.57 8.03 17.36
CA GLN A 187 1.63 8.99 17.66
C GLN A 187 2.74 8.86 16.64
N LYS A 188 3.23 10.00 16.16
CA LYS A 188 4.40 10.12 15.29
C LYS A 188 5.38 11.10 15.94
N ASP A 189 6.58 10.62 16.23
CA ASP A 189 7.65 11.42 16.86
C ASP A 189 7.18 12.09 18.16
N ASN A 190 6.47 11.31 18.99
CA ASN A 190 5.85 11.73 20.26
C ASN A 190 4.72 12.77 20.15
N ILE A 191 4.29 13.09 18.93
CA ILE A 191 3.14 13.97 18.68
C ILE A 191 1.94 13.09 18.35
N LYS A 192 0.81 13.33 19.03
CA LYS A 192 -0.45 12.67 18.70
C LYS A 192 -0.96 13.20 17.35
N VAL A 193 -1.36 12.29 16.48
CA VAL A 193 -1.82 12.61 15.13
C VAL A 193 -3.18 11.98 14.87
N ASN A 194 -3.92 12.51 13.90
CA ASN A 194 -5.24 11.99 13.55
C ASN A 194 -5.12 10.54 13.01
N PRO A 195 -5.68 9.53 13.70
CA PRO A 195 -5.63 8.14 13.23
C PRO A 195 -6.32 7.92 11.89
N ALA A 196 -7.33 8.74 11.54
CA ALA A 196 -8.06 8.62 10.29
C ALA A 196 -7.19 8.77 9.03
N ALA A 197 -6.03 9.42 9.15
CA ALA A 197 -5.06 9.54 8.06
C ALA A 197 -4.37 8.22 7.69
N TYR A 198 -4.51 7.19 8.52
CA TYR A 198 -3.83 5.90 8.35
C TYR A 198 -4.77 4.74 8.04
N PHE A 199 -6.08 4.95 7.98
CA PHE A 199 -7.01 3.88 7.60
C PHE A 199 -7.08 3.76 6.09
N PHE A 200 -6.67 2.60 5.59
CA PHE A 200 -6.72 2.29 4.16
C PHE A 200 -8.15 1.89 3.81
N ASP A 201 -8.66 2.48 2.73
CA ASP A 201 -9.85 2.02 2.04
C ASP A 201 -9.36 1.43 0.72
N ASP A 202 -9.41 0.11 0.59
CA ASP A 202 -8.94 -0.61 -0.60
C ASP A 202 -9.71 -0.17 -1.87
N SER A 203 -10.83 0.54 -1.73
CA SER A 203 -11.57 1.13 -2.85
C SER A 203 -10.95 2.39 -3.45
N ASN A 204 -9.93 3.00 -2.82
CA ASN A 204 -9.28 4.22 -3.31
C ASN A 204 -7.77 4.29 -3.00
N PRO A 205 -6.91 3.69 -3.85
CA PRO A 205 -5.46 3.68 -3.67
C PRO A 205 -4.79 5.06 -3.83
N ASP A 206 -5.47 6.05 -4.43
CA ASP A 206 -4.88 7.37 -4.70
C ASP A 206 -4.73 8.24 -3.44
N LYS A 207 -5.40 7.88 -2.34
CA LYS A 207 -5.25 8.60 -1.05
C LYS A 207 -3.82 8.54 -0.48
N PHE A 208 -2.99 7.59 -0.91
CA PHE A 208 -1.60 7.46 -0.44
C PHE A 208 -0.62 8.46 -1.05
N ILE A 209 -0.90 8.92 -2.27
CA ILE A 209 0.04 9.75 -3.03
C ILE A 209 0.18 11.16 -2.41
N THR A 210 -0.84 11.63 -1.70
CA THR A 210 -0.91 13.01 -1.19
C THR A 210 -0.01 13.30 0.02
N ILE A 211 0.46 12.28 0.75
CA ILE A 211 1.32 12.49 1.94
C ILE A 211 2.78 12.81 1.55
N GLN A 212 3.17 12.60 0.29
CA GLN A 212 4.55 12.74 -0.20
C GLN A 212 4.80 13.97 -1.09
N LYS A 213 3.84 14.90 -1.23
CA LYS A 213 4.14 16.19 -1.88
C LYS A 213 4.44 17.24 -0.79
N PRO A 214 5.71 17.53 -0.46
CA PRO A 214 6.02 18.76 0.26
C PRO A 214 5.46 19.92 -0.56
N SER A 215 4.68 20.78 0.09
CA SER A 215 4.16 22.02 -0.45
C SER A 215 5.32 22.99 -0.73
N SER A 216 6.02 22.78 -1.84
CA SER A 216 6.84 23.80 -2.48
C SER A 216 6.06 24.30 -3.69
N GLU A 217 5.36 25.42 -3.51
CA GLU A 217 5.08 26.48 -4.50
C GLU A 217 3.87 27.31 -4.05
N GLU A 218 4.09 28.22 -3.09
CA GLU A 218 3.41 29.52 -3.06
C GLU A 218 4.44 30.55 -2.60
N ASN A 219 5.16 31.13 -3.57
CA ASN A 219 5.68 32.49 -3.48
C ASN A 219 6.14 32.92 -4.87
N GLY A 220 5.15 33.30 -5.68
CA GLY A 220 5.34 34.03 -6.91
C GLY A 220 4.40 35.24 -6.91
N SER A 221 5.00 36.43 -6.76
CA SER A 221 4.52 37.74 -7.19
C SER A 221 3.18 38.25 -6.64
N ASN A 222 3.26 39.26 -5.75
CA ASN A 222 2.53 40.50 -5.94
C ASN A 222 3.16 41.66 -5.15
N SER A 223 3.42 42.76 -5.88
CA SER A 223 3.86 44.11 -5.48
C SER A 223 5.36 44.33 -5.24
#